data_AF-A0A525CEB0-F1
#
_entry.id   AF-A0A525CEB0-F1
#
_cell.length_a   1.000
_cell.length_b   1.000
_cell.length_c   1.000
_cell.angle_alpha   90.00
_cell.angle_beta   90.00
_cell.angle_gamma   90.00
#
_symmetry.space_group_name_H-M   'P 1'
#
loop_
_entity.id
_entity.type
_entity.pdbx_description
1 polymer ?
#
loop_
_entity_poly.entity_id
_entity_poly.type
_entity_poly.pdbx_seq_one_letter_code
_entity_poly.pdbx_strand_id
1 'polypeptide(L)'
;MSNIKATNTNNNEVAGNPFDLVLQVVAVLVLVASIIGYYYLGDNAAAVSSDGGEVQGAGSGLVRVLLVLGAVFVSFGLIYMTEKGKSLWRFFGESRNEVRKVVWPTKQETIQTTVIVMVMTIALGIFIALVDAFFGWGFEKITGLGG
;
A
#
# COMPACT_ATOMS: atom_id res chain seq x y z
N MET A 1 -2.43 54.06 -5.54
CA MET A 1 -1.18 53.37 -5.14
C MET A 1 -1.29 53.00 -3.67
N SER A 2 -1.58 51.73 -3.33
CA SER A 2 -1.48 51.28 -1.93
C SER A 2 -1.21 49.77 -1.84
N ASN A 3 0.07 49.48 -1.63
CA ASN A 3 0.61 48.45 -0.72
C ASN A 3 0.10 47.01 -0.90
N ILE A 4 0.74 46.32 -1.85
CA ILE A 4 0.88 44.86 -1.83
C ILE A 4 1.66 44.51 -0.56
N LYS A 5 0.95 44.02 0.47
CA LYS A 5 1.57 43.45 1.65
C LYS A 5 2.16 42.11 1.25
N ALA A 6 3.49 42.04 1.17
CA ALA A 6 4.23 40.80 0.99
C ALA A 6 3.68 39.74 1.95
N THR A 7 3.04 38.72 1.39
CA THR A 7 2.66 37.51 2.10
C THR A 7 3.96 36.87 2.54
N ASN A 8 4.25 36.99 3.83
CA ASN A 8 5.36 36.34 4.46
C ASN A 8 5.13 34.82 4.35
N THR A 9 5.70 34.21 3.32
CA THR A 9 5.98 32.77 3.32
C THR A 9 7.10 32.57 4.33
N ASN A 10 6.75 32.64 5.63
CA ASN A 10 7.55 31.98 6.65
C ASN A 10 7.44 30.52 6.30
N ASN A 11 8.43 30.08 5.52
CA ASN A 11 8.78 28.71 5.28
C ASN A 11 9.18 28.17 6.66
N ASN A 12 8.17 27.89 7.47
CA ASN A 12 8.22 26.81 8.42
C ASN A 12 8.18 25.55 7.56
N GLU A 13 9.26 25.32 6.82
CA GLU A 13 9.74 23.97 6.57
C GLU A 13 9.59 23.31 7.92
N VAL A 14 8.69 22.33 8.01
CA VAL A 14 8.49 21.56 9.23
C VAL A 14 9.89 21.10 9.60
N ALA A 15 10.52 21.79 10.54
CA ALA A 15 11.83 21.46 11.04
C ALA A 15 11.60 20.12 11.70
N GLY A 16 11.79 19.06 10.91
CA GLY A 16 11.36 17.73 11.27
C GLY A 16 12.00 17.45 12.60
N ASN A 17 11.17 17.25 13.62
CA ASN A 17 11.65 17.06 14.97
C ASN A 17 12.76 15.99 14.90
N PRO A 18 14.00 16.25 15.34
CA PRO A 18 15.06 15.24 15.26
C PRO A 18 14.64 13.94 15.96
N PHE A 19 13.76 14.03 16.96
CA PHE A 19 13.16 12.88 17.63
C PHE A 19 12.23 12.05 16.72
N ASP A 20 11.51 12.66 15.78
CA ASP A 20 10.68 11.95 14.79
C ASP A 20 11.54 11.19 13.78
N LEU A 21 12.66 11.78 13.35
CA LEU A 21 13.62 11.11 12.48
C LEU A 21 14.26 9.92 13.20
N VAL A 22 14.65 10.11 14.46
CA VAL A 22 15.20 9.02 15.29
C VAL A 22 14.19 7.88 15.43
N LEU A 23 12.92 8.19 15.71
CA LEU A 23 11.88 7.17 15.85
C LEU A 23 11.64 6.40 14.54
N GLN A 24 11.70 7.07 13.39
CA GLN A 24 11.58 6.44 12.07
C GLN A 24 12.79 5.55 11.74
N VAL A 25 14.00 6.01 12.03
CA VAL A 25 15.22 5.22 11.83
C VAL A 25 15.20 3.99 12.74
N VAL A 26 14.79 4.13 14.00
CA VAL A 26 14.62 3.00 14.93
C VAL A 26 13.58 2.01 14.40
N ALA A 27 12.44 2.48 13.90
CA ALA A 27 11.40 1.61 13.34
C ALA A 27 11.90 0.82 12.12
N VAL A 28 12.70 1.44 11.25
CA VAL A 28 13.33 0.76 10.09
C VAL A 28 14.39 -0.24 10.56
N LEU A 29 15.24 0.13 11.52
CA LEU A 29 16.25 -0.75 12.09
C LEU A 29 15.62 -1.99 12.74
N VAL A 30 14.48 -1.82 13.43
CA VAL A 30 13.72 -2.95 14.00
C VAL A 30 13.18 -3.87 12.92
N LEU A 31 12.68 -3.36 11.79
CA LEU A 31 12.23 -4.19 10.66
C LEU A 31 13.38 -4.94 10.00
N VAL A 32 14.49 -4.26 9.74
CA VAL A 32 15.70 -4.87 9.17
C VAL A 32 16.26 -5.93 10.12
N ALA A 33 16.33 -5.64 11.42
CA ALA A 33 16.75 -6.59 12.44
C ALA A 33 15.79 -7.79 12.55
N SER A 34 14.48 -7.58 12.37
CA SER A 34 13.50 -8.67 12.33
C SER A 34 13.68 -9.57 11.11
N ILE A 35 13.98 -9.00 9.94
CA ILE A 35 14.24 -9.77 8.71
C ILE A 35 15.55 -10.54 8.86
N ILE A 36 16.62 -9.90 9.33
CA ILE A 36 17.90 -10.55 9.61
C ILE A 36 17.71 -11.65 10.65
N GLY A 37 16.98 -11.38 11.73
CA GLY A 37 16.60 -12.36 12.75
C GLY A 37 15.90 -13.56 12.13
N TYR A 38 14.95 -13.37 11.21
CA TYR A 38 14.28 -14.46 10.51
C TYR A 38 15.27 -15.40 9.77
N TYR A 39 16.32 -14.86 9.16
CA TYR A 39 17.30 -15.65 8.40
C TYR A 39 18.36 -16.32 9.29
N TYR A 40 18.88 -15.63 10.31
CA TYR A 40 19.97 -16.14 11.16
C TYR A 40 19.47 -17.00 12.33
N LEU A 41 18.23 -16.79 12.78
CA LEU A 41 17.60 -17.51 13.89
C LEU A 41 16.98 -18.83 13.40
N GLY A 42 17.71 -19.56 12.55
CA GLY A 42 17.36 -20.89 12.06
C GLY A 42 17.46 -21.96 13.15
N ASP A 43 18.44 -21.82 14.06
CA ASP A 43 18.80 -22.85 15.05
C ASP A 43 18.68 -22.41 16.52
N ASN A 44 18.61 -21.10 16.83
CA ASN A 44 18.64 -20.59 18.21
C ASN A 44 17.56 -19.52 18.46
N ALA A 45 16.30 -19.85 18.15
CA ALA A 45 15.11 -19.04 18.43
C ALA A 45 14.77 -18.93 19.93
N ALA A 46 15.73 -18.42 20.70
CA ALA A 46 15.60 -18.05 22.10
C ALA A 46 16.43 -16.80 22.43
N ALA A 47 16.58 -15.85 21.50
CA ALA A 47 17.14 -14.53 21.78
C ALA A 47 16.06 -13.44 21.76
N VAL A 48 14.90 -13.74 22.34
CA VAL A 48 14.06 -12.74 23.01
C VAL A 48 14.05 -13.13 24.49
N SER A 49 15.04 -12.60 25.20
CA SER A 49 14.96 -12.40 26.65
C SER A 49 15.82 -11.16 26.90
N SER A 50 15.24 -10.03 27.28
CA SER A 50 14.86 -9.86 28.68
C SER A 50 13.90 -8.69 28.84
N ASP A 51 12.60 -8.87 28.54
CA ASP A 51 11.48 -8.34 29.34
C ASP A 51 10.12 -8.84 28.75
N GLY A 52 9.58 -9.91 29.34
CA GLY A 52 8.15 -10.28 29.37
C GLY A 52 7.38 -10.66 28.10
N GLY A 53 7.25 -11.97 27.83
CA GLY A 53 6.08 -12.52 27.10
C GLY A 53 6.32 -13.84 26.36
N GLU A 54 5.90 -14.95 26.97
CA GLU A 54 6.14 -16.36 26.60
C GLU A 54 5.77 -16.77 25.16
N VAL A 55 6.55 -17.69 24.55
CA VAL A 55 6.02 -18.58 23.50
C VAL A 55 6.54 -20.01 23.73
N GLN A 56 5.72 -20.80 24.42
CA GLN A 56 5.91 -22.23 24.66
C GLN A 56 5.37 -23.05 23.47
N GLY A 57 6.25 -23.84 22.86
CA GLY A 57 5.91 -25.15 22.29
C GLY A 57 5.22 -25.22 20.92
N ALA A 58 5.78 -26.06 20.05
CA ALA A 58 5.20 -26.63 18.83
C ALA A 58 5.12 -25.74 17.56
N GLY A 59 6.21 -25.71 16.80
CA GLY A 59 6.19 -25.39 15.36
C GLY A 59 7.24 -24.36 14.93
N SER A 60 8.43 -24.83 14.53
CA SER A 60 9.59 -24.04 14.11
C SER A 60 9.30 -22.96 13.03
N GLY A 61 8.21 -23.10 12.25
CA GLY A 61 7.77 -22.07 11.29
C GLY A 61 6.83 -21.00 11.86
N LEU A 62 5.95 -21.36 12.79
CA LEU A 62 4.92 -20.46 13.30
C LEU A 62 5.51 -19.38 14.21
N VAL A 63 6.47 -19.73 15.06
CA VAL A 63 7.16 -18.76 15.95
C VAL A 63 7.89 -17.69 15.13
N ARG A 64 8.49 -18.05 13.99
CA ARG A 64 9.20 -17.11 13.10
C ARG A 64 8.25 -16.11 12.46
N VAL A 65 7.12 -16.59 11.96
CA VAL A 65 6.09 -15.74 11.35
C VAL A 65 5.48 -14.83 12.41
N LEU A 66 5.17 -15.35 13.59
CA LEU A 66 4.62 -14.56 14.70
C LEU A 66 5.59 -13.48 15.20
N LEU A 67 6.90 -13.77 15.27
CA LEU A 67 7.92 -12.78 15.64
C LEU A 67 7.98 -11.63 14.63
N VAL A 68 8.01 -11.95 13.32
CA VAL A 68 8.03 -10.93 12.26
C VAL A 68 6.74 -10.12 12.26
N LEU A 69 5.58 -10.78 12.41
CA LEU A 69 4.29 -10.09 12.51
C LEU A 69 4.22 -9.17 13.74
N GLY A 70 4.76 -9.61 14.89
CA GLY A 70 4.88 -8.78 16.09
C GLY A 70 5.79 -7.57 15.88
N ALA A 71 6.97 -7.74 15.26
CA ALA A 71 7.88 -6.65 14.96
C ALA A 71 7.29 -5.64 13.96
N VAL A 72 6.54 -6.13 12.97
CA VAL A 72 5.79 -5.29 12.03
C VAL A 72 4.72 -4.50 12.78
N PHE A 73 3.97 -5.11 13.68
CA PHE A 73 2.96 -4.43 14.48
C PHE A 73 3.56 -3.34 15.40
N VAL A 74 4.70 -3.63 16.04
CA VAL A 74 5.45 -2.64 16.84
C VAL A 74 5.96 -1.50 15.96
N SER A 75 6.51 -1.80 14.77
CA SER A 75 6.97 -0.79 13.82
C SER A 75 5.84 0.13 13.35
N PHE A 76 4.69 -0.45 13.00
CA PHE A 76 3.48 0.33 12.71
C PHE A 76 3.09 1.22 13.91
N GLY A 77 3.10 0.68 15.13
CA GLY A 77 2.82 1.45 16.36
C GLY A 77 3.75 2.65 16.55
N LEU A 78 5.06 2.47 16.36
CA LEU A 78 6.05 3.56 16.46
C LEU A 78 5.81 4.65 15.40
N ILE A 79 5.48 4.25 14.17
CA ILE A 79 5.18 5.18 13.08
C ILE A 79 3.88 5.95 13.35
N TYR A 80 2.85 5.32 13.90
CA TYR A 80 1.58 5.98 14.25
C TYR A 80 1.73 7.06 15.31
N MET A 81 2.69 6.94 16.23
CA MET A 81 2.90 7.93 17.30
C MET A 81 3.67 9.18 16.84
N THR A 82 4.26 9.17 15.64
CA THR A 82 5.07 10.27 15.06
C THR A 82 4.19 11.47 14.64
N GLU A 83 4.71 12.70 14.63
CA GLU A 83 3.92 13.90 14.24
C GLU A 83 3.39 13.81 12.81
N LYS A 84 4.16 13.20 11.90
CA LYS A 84 3.70 12.90 10.53
C LYS A 84 2.49 11.96 10.52
N GLY A 85 2.44 10.96 11.40
CA GLY A 85 1.30 10.04 11.53
C GLY A 85 0.02 10.73 12.00
N LYS A 86 0.14 11.63 12.99
CA LYS A 86 -0.98 12.45 13.49
C LYS A 86 -1.44 13.49 12.46
N SER A 87 -0.51 14.09 11.74
CA SER A 87 -0.79 15.04 10.65
C SER A 87 -1.56 14.37 9.51
N LEU A 88 -1.16 13.16 9.10
CA LEU A 88 -1.90 12.37 8.12
C LEU A 88 -3.32 12.06 8.61
N TRP A 89 -3.49 11.69 9.88
CA TRP A 89 -4.83 11.41 10.44
C TRP A 89 -5.73 12.65 10.45
N ARG A 90 -5.17 13.83 10.76
CA ARG A 90 -5.86 15.11 10.64
C ARG A 90 -6.20 15.43 9.18
N PHE A 91 -5.28 15.19 8.26
CA PHE A 91 -5.47 15.37 6.82
C PHE A 91 -6.59 14.47 6.27
N PHE A 92 -6.75 13.24 6.78
CA PHE A 92 -7.91 12.39 6.44
C PHE A 92 -9.24 13.00 6.90
N GLY A 93 -9.27 13.60 8.10
CA GLY A 93 -10.44 14.33 8.60
C GLY A 93 -10.78 15.55 7.74
N GLU A 94 -9.78 16.34 7.37
CA GLU A 94 -9.91 17.51 6.50
C GLU A 94 -10.32 17.11 5.06
N SER A 95 -9.73 16.04 4.52
CA SER A 95 -10.07 15.46 3.21
C SER A 95 -11.51 14.96 3.15
N ARG A 96 -12.04 14.38 4.23
CA ARG A 96 -13.45 13.95 4.31
C ARG A 96 -14.42 15.12 4.17
N ASN A 97 -14.06 16.30 4.70
CA ASN A 97 -14.88 17.49 4.55
C ASN A 97 -14.84 18.03 3.12
N GLU A 98 -13.72 17.87 2.41
CA GLU A 98 -13.59 18.28 1.00
C GLU A 98 -14.28 17.31 0.04
N VAL A 99 -14.19 16.01 0.28
CA VAL A 99 -14.91 14.97 -0.50
C VAL A 99 -16.43 15.17 -0.44
N ARG A 100 -16.95 15.77 0.63
CA ARG A 100 -18.38 16.13 0.73
C ARG A 100 -18.77 17.33 -0.13
N LYS A 101 -17.82 18.17 -0.55
CA LYS A 101 -18.04 19.26 -1.51
C LYS A 101 -18.00 18.76 -2.95
N VAL A 102 -17.44 17.57 -3.19
CA VAL A 102 -17.52 16.92 -4.49
C VAL A 102 -18.97 16.49 -4.70
N VAL A 103 -19.65 17.22 -5.59
CA VAL A 103 -20.97 16.84 -6.08
C VAL A 103 -20.75 15.62 -6.96
N TRP A 104 -20.88 14.43 -6.37
CA TRP A 104 -20.79 13.21 -7.14
C TRP A 104 -21.92 13.18 -8.17
N PRO A 105 -21.59 12.88 -9.44
CA PRO A 105 -22.57 12.81 -10.49
C PRO A 105 -23.69 11.85 -10.10
N THR A 106 -24.90 12.17 -10.52
CA THR A 106 -26.07 11.34 -10.27
C THR A 106 -25.81 9.92 -10.77
N LYS A 107 -26.37 8.91 -10.07
CA LYS A 107 -26.22 7.49 -10.43
C LYS A 107 -26.60 7.24 -11.90
N GLN A 108 -27.52 8.03 -12.43
CA GLN A 108 -28.00 7.89 -13.81
C GLN A 108 -26.93 8.25 -14.85
N GLU A 109 -26.17 9.33 -14.62
CA GLU A 109 -25.05 9.74 -15.49
C GLU A 109 -23.89 8.74 -15.40
N THR A 110 -23.58 8.29 -14.18
CA THR A 110 -22.52 7.30 -13.95
C THR A 110 -22.83 5.98 -14.67
N ILE A 111 -24.07 5.49 -14.54
CA ILE A 111 -24.50 4.27 -15.21
C ILE A 111 -24.42 4.44 -16.73
N GLN A 112 -24.84 5.59 -17.27
CA GLN A 112 -24.77 5.84 -18.71
C GLN A 112 -23.34 5.72 -19.25
N THR A 113 -22.35 6.33 -18.57
CA THR A 113 -20.96 6.22 -18.99
C THR A 113 -20.43 4.79 -18.83
N THR A 114 -20.75 4.08 -17.73
CA THR A 114 -20.31 2.68 -17.55
C THR A 114 -20.91 1.73 -18.59
N VAL A 115 -22.17 1.93 -19.00
CA VAL A 115 -22.82 1.13 -20.04
C VAL A 115 -22.13 1.34 -21.39
N ILE A 116 -21.78 2.58 -21.74
CA ILE A 116 -21.03 2.88 -22.97
C ILE A 116 -19.68 2.13 -22.97
N VAL A 117 -18.92 2.22 -21.87
CA VAL A 117 -17.64 1.51 -21.74
C VAL A 117 -17.83 -0.01 -21.79
N MET A 118 -18.86 -0.54 -21.12
CA MET A 118 -19.15 -1.98 -21.11
C MET A 118 -19.46 -2.51 -22.51
N VAL A 119 -20.28 -1.80 -23.29
CA VAL A 119 -20.57 -2.14 -24.68
C VAL A 119 -19.30 -2.09 -25.52
N MET A 120 -18.47 -1.06 -25.36
CA MET A 120 -17.18 -0.93 -26.05
C MET A 120 -16.24 -2.10 -25.73
N THR A 121 -16.09 -2.47 -24.46
CA THR A 121 -15.20 -3.55 -24.04
C THR A 121 -15.70 -4.91 -24.53
N ILE A 122 -17.02 -5.16 -24.54
CA ILE A 122 -17.60 -6.37 -25.12
C ILE A 122 -17.34 -6.42 -26.63
N ALA A 123 -17.56 -5.32 -27.34
CA ALA A 123 -17.29 -5.24 -28.77
C ALA A 123 -15.81 -5.51 -29.09
N LEU A 124 -14.88 -4.95 -28.30
CA LEU A 124 -13.45 -5.23 -28.42
C LEU A 124 -13.12 -6.69 -28.12
N GLY A 125 -13.71 -7.27 -27.07
CA GLY A 125 -13.52 -8.68 -26.72
C GLY A 125 -13.98 -9.62 -27.85
N ILE A 126 -15.11 -9.34 -28.47
CA ILE A 126 -15.59 -10.08 -29.65
C ILE A 126 -14.64 -9.91 -30.83
N PHE A 127 -14.18 -8.68 -31.09
CA PHE A 127 -13.23 -8.41 -32.17
C PHE A 127 -11.93 -9.21 -32.01
N ILE A 128 -11.33 -9.19 -30.81
CA ILE A 128 -10.11 -9.97 -30.51
C ILE A 128 -10.39 -11.46 -30.67
N ALA A 129 -11.50 -11.97 -30.12
CA ALA A 129 -11.85 -13.38 -30.25
C ALA A 129 -12.02 -13.84 -31.71
N LEU A 130 -12.62 -12.99 -32.56
CA LEU A 130 -12.75 -13.27 -33.99
C LEU A 130 -11.40 -13.28 -34.70
N VAL A 131 -10.53 -12.33 -34.37
CA VAL A 131 -9.19 -12.24 -34.93
C VAL A 131 -8.36 -13.45 -34.52
N ASP A 132 -8.39 -13.85 -33.24
CA ASP A 132 -7.70 -15.04 -32.73
C ASP A 132 -8.18 -16.32 -33.42
N ALA A 133 -9.49 -16.47 -33.60
CA ALA A 133 -10.06 -17.61 -34.33
C ALA A 133 -9.67 -17.60 -35.82
N PHE A 134 -9.65 -16.42 -36.46
CA PHE A 134 -9.27 -16.26 -37.85
C PHE A 134 -7.80 -16.62 -38.08
N PHE A 135 -6.90 -16.10 -37.23
CA PHE A 135 -5.49 -16.44 -37.29
C PHE A 135 -5.28 -17.92 -36.97
N GLY A 136 -5.93 -18.48 -35.95
CA GLY A 136 -5.85 -19.90 -35.61
C GLY A 136 -6.21 -20.81 -36.79
N TRP A 137 -7.35 -20.53 -37.44
CA TRP A 137 -7.76 -21.24 -38.66
C TRP A 137 -6.73 -21.11 -39.79
N GLY A 138 -6.18 -19.91 -40.00
CA GLY A 138 -5.15 -19.67 -41.01
C GLY A 138 -3.84 -20.42 -40.74
N PHE A 139 -3.40 -20.45 -39.47
CA PHE A 139 -2.22 -21.19 -39.05
C PHE A 139 -2.40 -22.70 -39.22
N GLU A 140 -3.55 -23.26 -38.85
CA GLU A 140 -3.87 -24.68 -39.02
C GLU A 140 -3.78 -25.11 -40.49
N LYS A 141 -4.29 -24.28 -41.41
CA LYS A 141 -4.21 -24.53 -42.86
C LYS A 141 -2.78 -24.54 -43.40
N ILE A 142 -1.89 -23.77 -42.79
CA ILE A 142 -0.49 -23.65 -43.24
C ILE A 142 0.38 -24.75 -42.64
N THR A 143 0.18 -25.12 -41.37
CA THR A 143 1.02 -26.10 -40.68
C THR A 143 0.53 -27.52 -40.84
N GLY A 144 -0.75 -27.74 -41.20
CA GLY A 144 -1.32 -29.07 -41.40
C GLY A 144 -1.39 -29.94 -40.14
N LEU A 145 -1.02 -29.39 -38.97
CA LEU A 145 -1.27 -29.97 -37.65
C LEU A 145 -2.59 -29.41 -37.13
N GLY A 146 -3.71 -30.03 -37.50
CA GLY A 146 -5.04 -29.68 -37.02
C GLY A 146 -5.65 -30.77 -36.15
N GLY A 147 -5.89 -30.43 -34.88
CA GLY A 147 -6.70 -31.14 -33.89
C GLY A 147 -7.35 -30.10 -32.99
#